data_AF-A0A0L8HA76-F1
#
_entry.id   AF-A0A0L8HA76-F1
#
_cell.length_a   1.000
_cell.length_b   1.000
_cell.length_c   1.000
_cell.angle_alpha   90.00
_cell.angle_beta   90.00
_cell.angle_gamma   90.00
#
_symmetry.space_group_name_H-M   'P 1'
#
loop_
_entity.id
_entity.type
_entity.pdbx_description
1 polymer ?
#
loop_
_entity_poly.entity_id
_entity_poly.type
_entity_poly.pdbx_seq_one_letter_code
_entity_poly.pdbx_strand_id
1 'polypeptide(L)'
;MRILILQEDTTAPTKRVAVTYTTPAPPQFAQPDNSHMSENDNVTLRFEAIMDSVMDENKGRRFIITYHPADQRIMVHEPPSRNSGIVTGKFLNLMKVPKPNHDPENPIYYGIHDFYIGAKIDLFEHRFIITNADLFVLKYMEAHKDQFSSSTIQSMKDNIKVSNKNFDDKVPFKRSPGDLCALVAKTITHMKSIGLTDRAEIFELFLKYDKDREGYLRAEHIQNICKKLHIPSDKDVVNEIVKMCTDDPEGKITLEQFRNFVESY
;
A
#
# COMPACT_ATOMS: atom_id res chain seq x y z
N MET A 1 20.96 8.39 -58.10
CA MET A 1 21.23 8.76 -59.50
C MET A 1 20.66 10.17 -59.72
N ARG A 2 21.49 11.08 -60.25
CA ARG A 2 21.21 12.47 -60.69
C ARG A 2 20.96 13.56 -59.63
N ILE A 3 22.00 14.37 -59.46
CA ILE A 3 21.97 15.79 -59.09
C ILE A 3 21.47 16.58 -60.30
N LEU A 4 20.60 17.57 -60.09
CA LEU A 4 20.40 18.70 -61.00
C LEU A 4 20.51 19.98 -60.17
N ILE A 5 21.51 20.79 -60.49
CA ILE A 5 21.65 22.19 -60.10
C ILE A 5 21.65 23.01 -61.40
N LEU A 6 21.09 24.22 -61.33
CA LEU A 6 21.25 25.45 -62.12
C LEU A 6 19.84 26.09 -62.21
N GLN A 7 19.58 27.39 -61.96
CA GLN A 7 20.42 28.57 -61.81
C GLN A 7 19.56 29.67 -61.11
N GLU A 8 20.21 30.67 -60.51
CA GLU A 8 19.64 31.74 -59.67
C GLU A 8 18.81 32.77 -60.46
N ASP A 9 17.79 33.38 -59.82
CA ASP A 9 17.66 34.85 -59.89
C ASP A 9 16.84 35.49 -58.75
N THR A 10 17.52 36.44 -58.09
CA THR A 10 17.13 37.71 -57.45
C THR A 10 15.79 37.96 -56.73
N THR A 11 15.95 38.61 -55.56
CA THR A 11 15.08 39.56 -54.83
C THR A 11 14.05 39.04 -53.80
N ALA A 12 14.41 39.10 -52.50
CA ALA A 12 13.55 39.56 -51.40
C ALA A 12 14.29 39.52 -50.04
N PRO A 13 14.03 40.46 -49.11
CA PRO A 13 14.70 40.51 -47.81
C PRO A 13 14.32 39.34 -46.91
N THR A 14 15.32 38.79 -46.22
CA THR A 14 15.22 37.72 -45.22
C THR A 14 14.22 38.06 -44.12
N LYS A 15 12.99 37.53 -44.23
CA LYS A 15 12.10 37.39 -43.07
C LYS A 15 12.59 36.19 -42.26
N ARG A 16 13.14 36.44 -41.07
CA ARG A 16 13.31 35.41 -40.04
C ARG A 16 11.92 34.93 -39.63
N VAL A 17 11.50 33.78 -40.16
CA VAL A 17 10.31 33.08 -39.68
C VAL A 17 10.70 32.39 -38.39
N ALA A 18 10.16 32.84 -37.26
CA ALA A 18 10.29 32.13 -36.00
C ALA A 18 9.47 30.82 -36.11
N VAL A 19 10.17 29.70 -36.24
CA VAL A 19 9.55 28.37 -36.12
C VAL A 19 9.23 28.19 -34.65
N THR A 20 7.98 28.48 -34.27
CA THR A 20 7.46 28.15 -32.95
C THR A 20 7.11 26.67 -32.97
N TYR A 21 7.93 25.86 -32.30
CA TYR A 21 7.56 24.48 -31.99
C TYR A 21 6.44 24.54 -30.93
N THR A 22 5.20 24.37 -31.37
CA THR A 22 4.10 24.08 -30.45
C THR A 22 4.26 22.63 -30.03
N THR A 23 4.77 22.41 -28.82
CA THR A 23 4.77 21.09 -28.19
C THR A 23 3.30 20.65 -28.03
N PRO A 24 2.89 19.48 -28.54
CA PRO A 24 1.55 18.98 -28.29
C PRO A 24 1.39 18.76 -26.77
N ALA A 25 0.27 19.23 -26.22
CA ALA A 25 -0.07 19.02 -24.83
C ALA A 25 -0.04 17.50 -24.53
N PRO A 26 0.53 17.08 -23.39
CA PRO A 26 0.53 15.68 -23.00
C PRO A 26 -0.92 15.18 -22.96
N PRO A 27 -1.18 13.93 -23.39
CA PRO A 27 -2.52 13.36 -23.37
C PRO A 27 -3.06 13.46 -21.95
N GLN A 28 -4.16 14.18 -21.75
CA GLN A 28 -4.90 14.16 -20.49
C GLN A 28 -5.36 12.73 -20.28
N PHE A 29 -4.76 12.04 -19.31
CA PHE A 29 -5.26 10.77 -18.83
C PHE A 29 -6.73 10.97 -18.45
N ALA A 30 -7.62 10.31 -19.19
CA ALA A 30 -9.03 10.25 -18.83
C ALA A 30 -9.11 9.78 -17.37
N GLN A 31 -9.74 10.60 -16.53
CA GLN A 31 -10.01 10.23 -15.15
C GLN A 31 -10.83 8.92 -15.21
N PRO A 32 -10.36 7.81 -14.62
CA PRO A 32 -11.11 6.57 -14.64
C PRO A 32 -12.47 6.81 -13.97
N ASP A 33 -13.51 6.28 -14.61
CA ASP A 33 -14.90 6.33 -14.17
C ASP A 33 -15.02 5.90 -12.70
N ASN A 34 -15.51 6.81 -11.85
CA ASN A 34 -15.64 6.64 -10.40
C ASN A 34 -16.86 5.79 -9.99
N SER A 35 -17.40 4.99 -10.90
CA SER A 35 -18.49 4.06 -10.58
C SER A 35 -17.92 2.70 -10.16
N HIS A 36 -18.18 2.34 -8.90
CA HIS A 36 -17.75 1.12 -8.17
C HIS A 36 -16.46 1.27 -7.34
N MET A 37 -16.55 2.06 -6.25
CA MET A 37 -15.64 1.92 -5.12
C MET A 37 -15.87 0.53 -4.52
N SER A 38 -14.96 -0.40 -4.80
CA SER A 38 -15.12 -1.80 -4.39
C SER A 38 -14.76 -1.94 -2.91
N GLU A 39 -15.41 -2.86 -2.18
CA GLU A 39 -15.12 -3.12 -0.74
C GLU A 39 -13.62 -3.41 -0.46
N ASN A 40 -12.82 -3.67 -1.50
CA ASN A 40 -11.41 -4.00 -1.42
C ASN A 40 -10.45 -2.84 -1.76
N ASP A 41 -10.92 -1.65 -2.17
CA ASP A 41 -10.06 -0.56 -2.69
C ASP A 41 -8.97 -0.10 -1.70
N ASN A 42 -9.21 -0.29 -0.41
CA ASN A 42 -8.27 0.06 0.66
C ASN A 42 -7.59 -1.15 1.31
N VAL A 43 -7.89 -2.37 0.88
CA VAL A 43 -7.32 -3.58 1.45
C VAL A 43 -5.91 -3.80 0.90
N THR A 44 -4.97 -4.08 1.80
CA THR A 44 -3.59 -4.39 1.44
C THR A 44 -3.13 -5.59 2.24
N LEU A 45 -2.67 -6.63 1.55
CA LEU A 45 -2.26 -7.90 2.12
C LEU A 45 -0.75 -8.03 2.04
N ARG A 46 -0.08 -8.27 3.17
CA ARG A 46 1.38 -8.31 3.24
C ARG A 46 1.87 -9.70 3.62
N PHE A 47 2.85 -10.16 2.86
CA PHE A 47 3.49 -11.44 2.99
C PHE A 47 4.98 -11.24 3.18
N GLU A 48 5.57 -12.05 4.04
CA GLU A 48 7.02 -12.17 4.12
C GLU A 48 7.47 -13.27 3.17
N ALA A 49 8.55 -13.01 2.46
CA ALA A 49 9.15 -13.98 1.57
C ALA A 49 10.68 -13.97 1.64
N ILE A 50 11.28 -15.10 1.29
CA ILE A 50 12.72 -15.22 1.06
C ILE A 50 12.98 -15.46 -0.42
N MET A 51 14.10 -14.95 -0.95
CA MET A 51 14.49 -15.23 -2.33
C MET A 51 15.08 -16.64 -2.46
N ASP A 52 14.54 -17.44 -3.36
CA ASP A 52 15.05 -18.76 -3.76
C ASP A 52 16.14 -18.56 -4.82
N SER A 53 17.33 -18.16 -4.37
CA SER A 53 18.49 -17.90 -5.25
C SER A 53 19.60 -18.91 -5.03
N VAL A 54 20.24 -19.31 -6.13
CA VAL A 54 21.45 -20.14 -6.12
C VAL A 54 22.70 -19.38 -5.65
N MET A 55 22.68 -18.03 -5.73
CA MET A 55 23.79 -17.17 -5.33
C MET A 55 23.79 -16.98 -3.81
N ASP A 56 24.90 -17.27 -3.14
CA ASP A 56 25.01 -17.16 -1.68
C ASP A 56 24.74 -15.76 -1.14
N GLU A 57 25.07 -14.71 -1.92
CA GLU A 57 24.80 -13.30 -1.58
C GLU A 57 23.30 -12.99 -1.46
N ASN A 58 22.45 -13.77 -2.14
CA ASN A 58 21.01 -13.59 -2.14
C ASN A 58 20.28 -14.54 -1.17
N LYS A 59 20.99 -15.54 -0.62
CA LYS A 59 20.41 -16.49 0.34
C LYS A 59 20.12 -15.79 1.66
N GLY A 60 18.90 -15.99 2.16
CA GLY A 60 18.46 -15.41 3.43
C GLY A 60 18.01 -13.95 3.36
N ARG A 61 18.06 -13.29 2.19
CA ARG A 61 17.43 -11.97 2.00
C ARG A 61 15.92 -12.10 2.16
N ARG A 62 15.35 -11.26 3.03
CA ARG A 62 13.93 -11.22 3.34
C ARG A 62 13.28 -10.06 2.59
N PHE A 63 12.11 -10.31 2.04
CA PHE A 63 11.33 -9.36 1.27
C PHE A 63 9.92 -9.30 1.81
N ILE A 64 9.29 -8.14 1.63
CA ILE A 64 7.87 -7.96 1.90
C ILE A 64 7.18 -7.84 0.56
N ILE A 65 6.26 -8.77 0.31
CA ILE A 65 5.39 -8.78 -0.86
C ILE A 65 4.03 -8.22 -0.42
N THR A 66 3.61 -7.15 -1.08
CA THR A 66 2.36 -6.47 -0.83
C THR A 66 1.41 -6.71 -1.99
N TYR A 67 0.24 -7.28 -1.72
CA TYR A 67 -0.81 -7.56 -2.70
C TYR A 67 -2.04 -6.69 -2.45
N HIS A 68 -2.59 -6.11 -3.52
CA HIS A 68 -3.79 -5.27 -3.51
C HIS A 68 -4.95 -6.05 -4.15
N PRO A 69 -5.95 -6.50 -3.37
CA PRO A 69 -7.03 -7.32 -3.93
C PRO A 69 -7.95 -6.60 -4.92
N ALA A 70 -8.14 -5.28 -4.77
CA ALA A 70 -9.00 -4.49 -5.66
C ALA A 70 -8.54 -4.51 -7.12
N ASP A 71 -7.22 -4.35 -7.34
CA ASP A 71 -6.64 -4.18 -8.67
C ASP A 71 -5.62 -5.28 -9.04
N GLN A 72 -5.47 -6.29 -8.19
CA GLN A 72 -4.54 -7.43 -8.34
C GLN A 72 -3.08 -7.01 -8.54
N ARG A 73 -2.70 -5.84 -8.01
CA ARG A 73 -1.33 -5.35 -8.12
C ARG A 73 -0.44 -5.87 -6.99
N ILE A 74 0.82 -6.06 -7.32
CA ILE A 74 1.88 -6.55 -6.43
C ILE A 74 2.99 -5.51 -6.35
N MET A 75 3.50 -5.29 -5.14
CA MET A 75 4.71 -4.52 -4.87
C MET A 75 5.66 -5.37 -4.03
N VAL A 76 6.96 -5.26 -4.27
CA VAL A 76 7.98 -5.94 -3.46
C VAL A 76 9.01 -4.94 -2.98
N HIS A 77 9.36 -5.00 -1.71
CA HIS A 77 10.46 -4.23 -1.16
C HIS A 77 11.28 -5.05 -0.18
N GLU A 78 12.56 -4.72 -0.07
CA GLU A 78 13.44 -5.29 0.93
C GLU A 78 13.43 -4.39 2.17
N PRO A 79 13.14 -4.91 3.37
CA PRO A 79 13.29 -4.15 4.61
C PRO A 79 14.77 -3.81 4.87
N PRO A 80 15.07 -2.67 5.50
CA PRO A 80 16.44 -2.30 5.83
C PRO A 80 17.08 -3.30 6.78
N SER A 81 18.15 -3.94 6.32
CA SER A 81 18.99 -4.79 7.16
C SER A 81 20.19 -3.99 7.67
N ARG A 82 20.37 -3.95 9.01
CA ARG A 82 21.57 -3.35 9.60
C ARG A 82 22.79 -4.23 9.24
N ASN A 83 23.84 -3.61 8.70
CA ASN A 83 25.15 -4.20 8.35
C ASN A 83 25.25 -4.99 7.03
N SER A 84 24.30 -4.91 6.09
CA SER A 84 24.42 -5.67 4.82
C SER A 84 25.29 -5.02 3.75
N GLY A 85 25.54 -3.70 3.82
CA GLY A 85 26.23 -2.96 2.74
C GLY A 85 25.45 -2.90 1.41
N ILE A 86 24.25 -3.50 1.35
CA ILE A 86 23.38 -3.54 0.17
C ILE A 86 22.43 -2.34 0.24
N VAL A 87 22.31 -1.61 -0.87
CA VAL A 87 21.34 -0.52 -1.01
C VAL A 87 19.93 -1.11 -0.92
N THR A 88 19.34 -1.00 0.27
CA THR A 88 17.97 -1.41 0.56
C THR A 88 17.00 -0.48 -0.17
N GLY A 89 15.99 -1.04 -0.84
CA GLY A 89 15.01 -0.24 -1.57
C GLY A 89 13.83 -1.04 -2.12
N LYS A 90 13.04 -0.35 -2.94
CA LYS A 90 11.89 -0.91 -3.64
C LYS A 90 12.37 -1.86 -4.74
N PHE A 91 12.08 -3.15 -4.60
CA PHE A 91 12.49 -4.19 -5.54
C PHE A 91 11.58 -4.22 -6.77
N LEU A 92 10.28 -4.10 -6.54
CA LEU A 92 9.26 -4.08 -7.58
C LEU A 92 8.23 -2.98 -7.31
N ASN A 93 7.95 -2.18 -8.35
CA ASN A 93 6.87 -1.19 -8.33
C ASN A 93 5.49 -1.84 -8.36
N LEU A 94 4.49 -1.15 -7.78
CA LEU A 94 3.11 -1.64 -7.71
C LEU A 94 2.55 -1.84 -9.12
N MET A 95 2.41 -3.09 -9.55
CA MET A 95 1.93 -3.45 -10.88
C MET A 95 1.31 -4.85 -10.91
N LYS A 96 0.54 -5.15 -11.97
CA LYS A 96 0.07 -6.52 -12.20
C LYS A 96 1.23 -7.35 -12.76
N VAL A 97 1.44 -8.54 -12.20
CA VAL A 97 2.53 -9.43 -12.61
C VAL A 97 1.95 -10.68 -13.26
N PRO A 98 2.30 -10.98 -14.52
CA PRO A 98 1.87 -12.21 -15.17
C PRO A 98 2.57 -13.42 -14.56
N LYS A 99 1.85 -14.54 -14.49
CA LYS A 99 2.41 -15.85 -14.13
C LYS A 99 3.38 -16.31 -15.22
N PRO A 100 4.43 -17.05 -14.85
CA PRO A 100 5.35 -17.61 -15.83
C PRO A 100 4.64 -18.64 -16.72
N ASN A 101 5.16 -18.84 -17.93
CA ASN A 101 4.72 -19.89 -18.88
C ASN A 101 3.29 -19.75 -19.43
N HIS A 102 2.74 -18.53 -19.44
CA HIS A 102 1.49 -18.23 -20.14
C HIS A 102 1.74 -17.51 -21.46
N ASP A 103 0.75 -17.59 -22.35
CA ASP A 103 0.75 -16.93 -23.65
C ASP A 103 0.95 -15.40 -23.48
N PRO A 104 1.95 -14.78 -24.14
CA PRO A 104 2.16 -13.34 -24.09
C PRO A 104 0.96 -12.51 -24.56
N GLU A 105 0.12 -13.05 -25.45
CA GLU A 105 -1.08 -12.38 -25.95
C GLU A 105 -2.25 -12.49 -24.97
N ASN A 106 -2.22 -13.47 -24.05
CA ASN A 106 -3.26 -13.70 -23.04
C ASN A 106 -2.65 -13.98 -21.66
N PRO A 107 -2.04 -12.95 -21.03
CA PRO A 107 -1.36 -13.11 -19.75
C PRO A 107 -2.34 -13.43 -18.62
N ILE A 108 -2.05 -14.48 -17.85
CA ILE A 108 -2.73 -14.77 -16.59
C ILE A 108 -1.95 -14.12 -15.46
N TYR A 109 -2.60 -13.29 -14.66
CA TYR A 109 -1.96 -12.58 -13.55
C TYR A 109 -2.02 -13.36 -12.24
N TYR A 110 -1.07 -13.07 -11.34
CA TYR A 110 -1.14 -13.60 -9.97
C TYR A 110 -2.36 -13.06 -9.23
N GLY A 111 -3.11 -13.98 -8.64
CA GLY A 111 -4.25 -13.70 -7.77
C GLY A 111 -3.93 -14.00 -6.32
N ILE A 112 -4.81 -13.59 -5.41
CA ILE A 112 -4.63 -13.85 -3.97
C ILE A 112 -4.50 -15.34 -3.62
N HIS A 113 -5.15 -16.21 -4.40
CA HIS A 113 -5.10 -17.66 -4.21
C HIS A 113 -3.71 -18.28 -4.42
N ASP A 114 -2.82 -17.57 -5.13
CA ASP A 114 -1.44 -18.01 -5.33
C ASP A 114 -0.57 -17.76 -4.08
N PHE A 115 -1.03 -16.91 -3.14
CA PHE A 115 -0.28 -16.54 -1.94
C PHE A 115 -0.68 -17.38 -0.73
N TYR A 116 0.13 -18.40 -0.46
CA TYR A 116 0.03 -19.24 0.73
C TYR A 116 1.41 -19.58 1.29
N ILE A 117 1.51 -20.00 2.55
CA ILE A 117 2.82 -20.32 3.14
C ILE A 117 3.48 -21.47 2.38
N GLY A 118 4.73 -21.28 1.98
CA GLY A 118 5.50 -22.19 1.14
C GLY A 118 5.25 -22.03 -0.36
N ALA A 119 4.33 -21.16 -0.80
CA ALA A 119 4.13 -20.87 -2.21
C ALA A 119 5.39 -20.27 -2.83
N LYS A 120 5.68 -20.68 -4.07
CA LYS A 120 6.79 -20.17 -4.89
C LYS A 120 6.24 -19.21 -5.93
N ILE A 121 6.61 -17.94 -5.82
CA ILE A 121 6.14 -16.87 -6.70
C ILE A 121 7.31 -16.36 -7.54
N ASP A 122 7.19 -16.48 -8.85
CA ASP A 122 8.16 -15.96 -9.81
C ASP A 122 7.78 -14.53 -10.20
N LEU A 123 8.61 -13.54 -9.86
CA LEU A 123 8.43 -12.13 -10.15
C LEU A 123 9.69 -11.60 -10.87
N PHE A 124 9.58 -11.27 -12.16
CA PHE A 124 10.66 -10.70 -12.99
C PHE A 124 12.01 -11.42 -12.80
N GLU A 125 12.06 -12.72 -13.14
CA GLU A 125 13.25 -13.61 -13.04
C GLU A 125 13.72 -13.94 -11.61
N HIS A 126 13.05 -13.41 -10.58
CA HIS A 126 13.32 -13.73 -9.20
C HIS A 126 12.22 -14.60 -8.60
N ARG A 127 12.63 -15.73 -8.02
CA ARG A 127 11.72 -16.63 -7.30
C ARG A 127 11.71 -16.29 -5.82
N PHE A 128 10.51 -16.16 -5.27
CA PHE A 128 10.27 -15.90 -3.85
C PHE A 128 9.49 -17.04 -3.22
N ILE A 129 9.85 -17.43 -2.01
CA ILE A 129 9.11 -18.40 -1.21
C ILE A 129 8.41 -17.63 -0.10
N ILE A 130 7.08 -17.71 -0.04
CA ILE A 130 6.30 -17.10 1.04
C ILE A 130 6.58 -17.85 2.34
N THR A 131 7.11 -17.16 3.33
CA THR A 131 7.46 -17.74 4.65
C THR A 131 6.49 -17.33 5.73
N ASN A 132 5.88 -16.15 5.62
CA ASN A 132 4.95 -15.64 6.62
C ASN A 132 3.89 -14.73 5.99
N ALA A 133 2.88 -14.41 6.78
CA ALA A 133 1.85 -13.44 6.42
C ALA A 133 1.43 -12.62 7.64
N ASP A 134 1.01 -11.37 7.41
CA ASP A 134 0.50 -10.54 8.49
C ASP A 134 -0.79 -11.13 9.07
N LEU A 135 -1.04 -10.83 10.35
CA LEU A 135 -2.29 -11.20 11.02
C LEU A 135 -3.53 -10.65 10.27
N PHE A 136 -3.39 -9.50 9.62
CA PHE A 136 -4.45 -8.93 8.80
C PHE A 136 -4.81 -9.82 7.60
N VAL A 137 -3.82 -10.48 6.97
CA VAL A 137 -4.07 -11.42 5.86
C VAL A 137 -4.92 -12.59 6.34
N LEU A 138 -4.59 -13.17 7.49
CA LEU A 138 -5.38 -14.25 8.07
C LEU A 138 -6.83 -13.80 8.31
N LYS A 139 -7.04 -12.63 8.93
CA LYS A 139 -8.39 -12.09 9.17
C LYS A 139 -9.15 -11.86 7.86
N TYR A 140 -8.47 -11.36 6.84
CA TYR A 140 -9.06 -11.15 5.52
C TYR A 140 -9.50 -12.49 4.90
N MET A 141 -8.64 -13.51 4.92
CA MET A 141 -8.97 -14.85 4.43
C MET A 141 -10.10 -15.51 5.25
N GLU A 142 -10.17 -15.24 6.55
CA GLU A 142 -11.26 -15.72 7.41
C GLU A 142 -12.60 -15.02 7.17
N ALA A 143 -12.58 -13.75 6.78
CA ALA A 143 -13.79 -13.03 6.38
C ALA A 143 -14.30 -13.51 5.01
N HIS A 144 -13.41 -13.99 4.14
CA HIS A 144 -13.71 -14.44 2.78
C HIS A 144 -13.48 -15.96 2.62
N LYS A 145 -13.85 -16.76 3.63
CA LYS A 145 -13.58 -18.21 3.66
C LYS A 145 -14.06 -18.97 2.43
N ASP A 146 -15.15 -18.51 1.82
CA ASP A 146 -15.72 -19.16 0.64
C ASP A 146 -14.81 -19.06 -0.60
N GLN A 147 -13.84 -18.13 -0.60
CA GLN A 147 -12.86 -17.95 -1.68
C GLN A 147 -11.58 -18.76 -1.45
N PHE A 148 -11.33 -19.27 -0.23
CA PHE A 148 -10.06 -19.89 0.13
C PHE A 148 -10.23 -21.33 0.57
N SER A 149 -9.25 -22.18 0.22
CA SER A 149 -9.19 -23.53 0.78
C SER A 149 -8.99 -23.48 2.30
N SER A 150 -9.68 -24.36 3.01
CA SER A 150 -9.53 -24.56 4.45
C SER A 150 -8.09 -24.90 4.86
N SER A 151 -7.37 -25.65 4.00
CA SER A 151 -5.95 -25.97 4.20
C SER A 151 -5.06 -24.73 4.15
N THR A 152 -5.35 -23.78 3.27
CA THR A 152 -4.60 -22.54 3.14
C THR A 152 -4.76 -21.69 4.40
N ILE A 153 -6.00 -21.49 4.86
CA ILE A 153 -6.29 -20.73 6.08
C ILE A 153 -5.62 -21.40 7.29
N GLN A 154 -5.67 -22.72 7.38
CA GLN A 154 -5.04 -23.46 8.47
C GLN A 154 -3.52 -23.31 8.47
N SER A 155 -2.87 -23.40 7.30
CA SER A 155 -1.43 -23.20 7.16
C SER A 155 -1.00 -21.79 7.63
N MET A 156 -1.80 -20.75 7.32
CA MET A 156 -1.57 -19.39 7.80
C MET A 156 -1.70 -19.31 9.33
N LYS A 157 -2.74 -19.92 9.91
CA LYS A 157 -2.96 -19.95 11.37
C LYS A 157 -1.81 -20.58 12.12
N ASP A 158 -1.34 -21.72 11.62
CA ASP A 158 -0.30 -22.48 12.30
C ASP A 158 1.04 -21.73 12.23
N ASN A 159 1.36 -21.09 11.10
CA ASN A 159 2.57 -20.26 10.98
C ASN A 159 2.54 -19.03 11.89
N ILE A 160 1.42 -18.29 11.98
CA ILE A 160 1.32 -17.13 12.88
C ILE A 160 1.47 -17.54 14.36
N LYS A 161 0.90 -18.68 14.75
CA LYS A 161 1.06 -19.23 16.12
C LYS A 161 2.51 -19.62 16.42
N VAL A 162 3.24 -20.14 15.42
CA VAL A 162 4.66 -20.51 15.56
C VAL A 162 5.55 -19.27 15.63
N SER A 163 5.30 -18.23 14.82
CA SER A 163 6.03 -16.96 14.92
C SER A 163 5.86 -16.29 16.29
N ASN A 164 4.66 -16.34 16.87
CA ASN A 164 4.42 -15.80 18.22
C ASN A 164 5.08 -16.59 19.36
N LYS A 165 5.55 -17.83 19.13
CA LYS A 165 6.30 -18.60 20.13
C LYS A 165 7.82 -18.41 20.08
N ASN A 166 8.34 -17.91 18.96
CA ASN A 166 9.77 -17.87 18.67
C ASN A 166 10.36 -16.46 18.44
N PHE A 167 9.55 -15.39 18.55
CA PHE A 167 10.03 -14.01 18.47
C PHE A 167 9.94 -13.33 19.84
N ASP A 168 11.10 -13.05 20.42
CA ASP A 168 11.27 -12.06 21.47
C ASP A 168 10.82 -10.69 20.92
N ASP A 169 9.97 -9.99 21.67
CA ASP A 169 9.19 -8.78 21.36
C ASP A 169 10.01 -7.50 21.02
N LYS A 170 11.14 -7.60 20.29
CA LYS A 170 12.13 -6.51 20.22
C LYS A 170 12.32 -5.78 18.90
N VAL A 171 11.54 -6.06 17.85
CA VAL A 171 11.43 -5.09 16.74
C VAL A 171 10.00 -5.05 16.20
N PRO A 172 9.14 -4.13 16.69
CA PRO A 172 7.89 -3.84 16.01
C PRO A 172 8.22 -3.35 14.60
N PHE A 173 7.63 -4.00 13.58
CA PHE A 173 7.77 -3.61 12.18
C PHE A 173 7.30 -2.16 12.02
N LYS A 174 8.27 -1.24 11.88
CA LYS A 174 8.00 0.18 11.73
C LYS A 174 7.84 0.46 10.24
N ARG A 175 6.61 0.77 9.81
CA ARG A 175 6.33 1.20 8.44
C ARG A 175 7.22 2.38 8.04
N SER A 176 7.53 2.50 6.75
CA SER A 176 8.24 3.69 6.27
C SER A 176 7.36 4.94 6.47
N PRO A 177 7.93 6.14 6.65
CA PRO A 177 7.15 7.37 6.81
C PRO A 177 6.18 7.63 5.66
N GLY A 178 6.56 7.25 4.43
CA GLY A 178 5.70 7.38 3.25
C GLY A 178 4.48 6.46 3.31
N ASP A 179 4.67 5.21 3.74
CA ASP A 179 3.56 4.26 3.89
C ASP A 179 2.60 4.67 5.01
N LEU A 180 3.14 5.20 6.13
CA LEU A 180 2.33 5.74 7.23
C LEU A 180 1.50 6.94 6.75
N CYS A 181 2.12 7.89 6.07
CA CYS A 181 1.43 9.07 5.55
C CYS A 181 0.30 8.68 4.58
N ALA A 182 0.57 7.76 3.64
CA ALA A 182 -0.44 7.27 2.72
C ALA A 182 -1.62 6.57 3.44
N LEU A 183 -1.33 5.85 4.52
CA LEU A 183 -2.33 5.11 5.28
C LEU A 183 -3.19 6.02 6.17
N VAL A 184 -2.58 7.07 6.74
CA VAL A 184 -3.32 8.11 7.47
C VAL A 184 -4.20 8.91 6.51
N ALA A 185 -3.70 9.28 5.32
CA ALA A 185 -4.50 9.97 4.31
C ALA A 185 -5.72 9.13 3.86
N LYS A 186 -5.54 7.82 3.68
CA LYS A 186 -6.64 6.89 3.42
C LYS A 186 -7.65 6.83 4.57
N THR A 187 -7.17 6.87 5.81
CA THR A 187 -8.01 6.90 7.02
C THR A 187 -8.94 8.10 7.02
N ILE A 188 -8.40 9.30 6.78
CA ILE A 188 -9.16 10.55 6.72
C ILE A 188 -10.17 10.50 5.56
N THR A 189 -9.75 10.03 4.39
CA THR A 189 -10.63 9.89 3.21
C THR A 189 -11.80 8.96 3.52
N HIS A 190 -11.55 7.82 4.18
CA HIS A 190 -12.60 6.89 4.54
C HIS A 190 -13.56 7.46 5.58
N MET A 191 -13.04 8.15 6.61
CA MET A 191 -13.86 8.87 7.59
C MET A 191 -14.79 9.88 6.91
N LYS A 192 -14.29 10.68 5.96
CA LYS A 192 -15.12 11.60 5.18
C LYS A 192 -16.18 10.88 4.34
N SER A 193 -15.81 9.77 3.69
CA SER A 193 -16.73 9.03 2.82
C SER A 193 -17.93 8.41 3.54
N ILE A 194 -17.79 8.10 4.84
CA ILE A 194 -18.87 7.52 5.66
C ILE A 194 -19.75 8.58 6.34
N GLY A 195 -19.57 9.87 6.02
CA GLY A 195 -20.42 10.95 6.53
C GLY A 195 -19.87 11.74 7.72
N LEU A 196 -18.66 11.43 8.23
CA LEU A 196 -17.98 12.22 9.29
C LEU A 196 -17.49 13.59 8.77
N THR A 197 -18.34 14.30 8.06
CA THR A 197 -18.18 15.69 7.64
C THR A 197 -19.01 16.63 8.50
N ASP A 198 -20.01 16.13 9.24
CA ASP A 198 -20.84 16.94 10.11
C ASP A 198 -20.32 16.98 11.56
N ARG A 199 -20.41 18.16 12.17
CA ARG A 199 -20.02 18.40 13.57
C ARG A 199 -20.77 17.48 14.53
N ALA A 200 -22.04 17.21 14.27
CA ALA A 200 -22.85 16.34 15.12
C ALA A 200 -22.36 14.88 15.06
N GLU A 201 -22.00 14.37 13.88
CA GLU A 201 -21.51 12.99 13.75
C GLU A 201 -20.13 12.79 14.38
N ILE A 202 -19.23 13.76 14.24
CA ILE A 202 -17.93 13.73 14.92
C ILE A 202 -18.11 13.75 16.44
N PHE A 203 -19.06 14.55 16.92
CA PHE A 203 -19.41 14.62 18.34
C PHE A 203 -19.98 13.30 18.86
N GLU A 204 -20.93 12.70 18.15
CA GLU A 204 -21.50 11.39 18.51
C GLU A 204 -20.46 10.27 18.48
N LEU A 205 -19.56 10.28 17.49
CA LEU A 205 -18.46 9.32 17.44
C LEU A 205 -17.52 9.52 18.63
N PHE A 206 -17.17 10.75 18.97
CA PHE A 206 -16.32 11.06 20.12
C PHE A 206 -16.96 10.54 21.41
N LEU A 207 -18.23 10.88 21.68
CA LEU A 207 -18.97 10.44 22.86
C LEU A 207 -19.11 8.93 22.96
N LYS A 208 -19.28 8.25 21.81
CA LYS A 208 -19.38 6.79 21.77
C LYS A 208 -18.12 6.09 22.28
N TYR A 209 -16.95 6.69 22.07
CA TYR A 209 -15.67 6.10 22.43
C TYR A 209 -15.06 6.70 23.72
N ASP A 210 -15.44 7.92 24.12
CA ASP A 210 -15.16 8.49 25.45
C ASP A 210 -16.24 8.07 26.46
N LYS A 211 -16.31 6.76 26.75
CA LYS A 211 -17.36 6.19 27.61
C LYS A 211 -17.31 6.71 29.04
N ASP A 212 -16.10 6.97 29.53
CA ASP A 212 -15.85 7.43 30.89
C ASP A 212 -16.09 8.95 31.03
N ARG A 213 -16.38 9.64 29.91
CA ARG A 213 -16.64 11.09 29.83
C ARG A 213 -15.50 11.91 30.41
N GLU A 214 -14.27 11.45 30.22
CA GLU A 214 -13.09 12.21 30.62
C GLU A 214 -12.89 13.45 29.74
N GLY A 215 -13.51 13.48 28.55
CA GLY A 215 -13.40 14.55 27.57
C GLY A 215 -12.25 14.36 26.58
N TYR A 216 -11.61 13.20 26.57
CA TYR A 216 -10.42 12.91 25.75
C TYR A 216 -10.44 11.50 25.16
N LEU A 217 -9.95 11.36 23.94
CA LEU A 217 -9.63 10.06 23.34
C LEU A 217 -8.15 9.74 23.52
N ARG A 218 -7.83 8.47 23.74
CA ARG A 218 -6.47 7.95 23.84
C ARG A 218 -6.20 6.96 22.71
N ALA A 219 -4.96 6.50 22.59
CA ALA A 219 -4.54 5.55 21.56
C ALA A 219 -5.45 4.31 21.46
N GLU A 220 -5.95 3.79 22.58
CA GLU A 220 -6.88 2.65 22.60
C GLU A 220 -8.24 2.96 21.94
N HIS A 221 -8.77 4.17 22.14
CA HIS A 221 -9.99 4.64 21.50
C HIS A 221 -9.78 4.81 20.00
N ILE A 222 -8.66 5.43 19.60
CA ILE A 222 -8.28 5.56 18.19
C ILE A 222 -8.12 4.20 17.53
N GLN A 223 -7.50 3.23 18.22
CA GLN A 223 -7.36 1.87 17.72
C GLN A 223 -8.72 1.20 17.49
N ASN A 224 -9.69 1.42 18.37
CA ASN A 224 -11.04 0.87 18.23
C ASN A 224 -11.82 1.53 17.10
N ILE A 225 -11.69 2.85 16.94
CA ILE A 225 -12.21 3.58 15.77
C ILE A 225 -11.59 2.98 14.50
N CYS A 226 -10.26 2.79 14.46
CA CYS A 226 -9.57 2.20 13.32
C CYS A 226 -10.11 0.80 12.97
N LYS A 227 -10.27 -0.08 13.96
CA LYS A 227 -10.87 -1.41 13.77
C LYS A 227 -12.29 -1.33 13.21
N LYS A 228 -13.12 -0.43 13.75
CA LYS A 228 -14.51 -0.27 13.33
C LYS A 228 -14.63 0.26 11.89
N LEU A 229 -13.68 1.11 11.51
CA LEU A 229 -13.57 1.68 10.17
C LEU A 229 -12.79 0.79 9.19
N HIS A 230 -12.45 -0.45 9.57
CA HIS A 230 -11.72 -1.40 8.74
C HIS A 230 -10.39 -0.87 8.19
N ILE A 231 -9.73 0.03 8.94
CA ILE A 231 -8.38 0.53 8.62
C ILE A 231 -7.34 -0.13 9.53
N PRO A 232 -6.05 -0.15 9.12
CA PRO A 232 -5.03 -0.78 9.94
C PRO A 232 -4.90 -0.14 11.32
N SER A 233 -5.02 -0.97 12.36
CA SER A 233 -5.05 -0.54 13.76
C SER A 233 -3.76 -0.92 14.51
N ASP A 234 -2.65 -1.03 13.78
CA ASP A 234 -1.34 -1.39 14.34
C ASP A 234 -0.79 -0.26 15.22
N LYS A 235 0.06 -0.60 16.19
CA LYS A 235 0.57 0.38 17.18
C LYS A 235 1.27 1.58 16.54
N ASP A 236 2.07 1.36 15.51
CA ASP A 236 2.77 2.43 14.77
C ASP A 236 1.80 3.35 14.01
N VAL A 237 0.75 2.80 13.40
CA VAL A 237 -0.28 3.59 12.70
C VAL A 237 -1.10 4.41 13.70
N VAL A 238 -1.55 3.80 14.78
CA VAL A 238 -2.31 4.48 15.84
C VAL A 238 -1.47 5.57 16.48
N ASN A 239 -0.21 5.29 16.79
CA ASN A 239 0.69 6.30 17.36
C ASN A 239 0.93 7.47 16.40
N GLU A 240 1.00 7.21 15.10
CA GLU A 240 1.15 8.28 14.10
C GLU A 240 -0.11 9.14 14.02
N ILE A 241 -1.31 8.53 14.03
CA ILE A 241 -2.57 9.26 14.09
C ILE A 241 -2.65 10.11 15.35
N VAL A 242 -2.31 9.55 16.52
CA VAL A 242 -2.32 10.30 17.79
C VAL A 242 -1.38 11.51 17.70
N LYS A 243 -0.16 11.34 17.18
CA LYS A 243 0.78 12.45 16.98
C LYS A 243 0.29 13.52 16.00
N MET A 244 -0.46 13.13 14.98
CA MET A 244 -1.05 14.10 14.05
C MET A 244 -2.24 14.84 14.67
N CYS A 245 -2.90 14.26 15.67
CA CYS A 245 -4.02 14.89 16.37
C CYS A 245 -3.58 15.80 17.53
N THR A 246 -2.55 15.43 18.29
CA THR A 246 -2.20 16.12 19.55
C THR A 246 -0.69 16.12 19.82
N ASP A 247 -0.22 17.21 20.42
CA ASP A 247 1.13 17.34 21.00
C ASP A 247 1.17 16.98 22.50
N ASP A 248 0.03 16.57 23.06
CA ASP A 248 -0.08 16.19 24.47
C ASP A 248 0.84 14.98 24.79
N PRO A 249 1.67 15.05 25.83
CA PRO A 249 2.64 14.01 26.16
C PRO A 249 1.98 12.69 26.61
N GLU A 250 0.73 12.73 27.08
CA GLU A 250 -0.05 11.54 27.43
C GLU A 250 -0.87 11.01 26.24
N GLY A 251 -0.83 11.68 25.09
CA GLY A 251 -1.56 11.32 23.89
C GLY A 251 -3.07 11.54 24.02
N LYS A 252 -3.49 12.49 24.86
CA LYS A 252 -4.90 12.87 25.02
C LYS A 252 -5.34 13.76 23.86
N ILE A 253 -6.39 13.33 23.18
CA ILE A 253 -6.98 14.01 22.04
C ILE A 253 -8.33 14.59 22.44
N THR A 254 -8.45 15.91 22.43
CA THR A 254 -9.74 16.58 22.68
C THR A 254 -10.69 16.42 21.50
N LEU A 255 -11.98 16.70 21.73
CA LEU A 255 -12.96 16.77 20.65
C LEU A 255 -12.54 17.73 19.53
N GLU A 256 -12.01 18.90 19.89
CA GLU A 256 -11.57 19.90 18.93
C GLU A 256 -10.38 19.41 18.10
N GLN A 257 -9.39 18.78 18.73
CA GLN A 257 -8.24 18.18 18.04
C GLN A 257 -8.66 17.04 17.12
N PHE A 258 -9.51 16.12 17.60
CA PHE A 258 -10.03 15.03 16.80
C PHE A 258 -10.81 15.54 15.59
N ARG A 259 -11.64 16.57 15.79
CA ARG A 259 -12.38 17.24 14.72
C ARG A 259 -11.44 17.88 13.70
N ASN A 260 -10.47 18.68 14.16
CA ASN A 260 -9.52 19.34 13.27
C ASN A 260 -8.73 18.33 12.44
N PHE A 261 -8.38 17.17 13.02
CA PHE A 261 -7.73 16.08 12.30
C PHE A 261 -8.62 15.52 11.17
N VAL A 262 -9.89 15.23 11.45
CA VAL A 262 -10.83 14.72 10.44
C VAL A 262 -11.13 15.77 9.36
N GLU A 263 -11.16 17.05 9.73
CA GLU A 263 -11.38 18.17 8.81
C GLU A 263 -10.11 18.53 8.00
N SER A 264 -8.91 18.31 8.55
CA SER A 264 -7.64 18.58 7.88
C SER A 264 -7.40 17.60 6.72
N TYR A 265 -7.02 18.14 5.56
CA TYR A 265 -6.87 17.50 4.23
C TYR A 265 -8.15 17.28 3.44
#